data_AF-A0A7W0W3E9-F1
#
_entry.id   AF-A0A7W0W3E9-F1
#
_cell.length_a   1.000
_cell.length_b   1.000
_cell.length_c   1.000
_cell.angle_alpha   90.00
_cell.angle_beta   90.00
_cell.angle_gamma   90.00
#
_symmetry.space_group_name_H-M   'P 1'
#
loop_
_entity.id
_entity.type
_entity.pdbx_description
1 polymer ?
#
loop_
_entity_poly.entity_id
_entity_poly.type
_entity_poly.pdbx_seq_one_letter_code
_entity_poly.pdbx_strand_id
1 'polypeptide(L)'
;MQIFTKMANRWAERVCEEAECTAFVTELGETGVRETCAHDSYLINLASPDPVLRARSIESFTRELDRASALRLHYLVSHPGNFMDDRDGGLARNAEAIGMALAAAPGRVTLLLETTAGSGTALGATFEELATLIELIPAPERDRVGVCVDTAHI
;
A
#
# COMPACT_ATOMS: atom_id res chain seq x y z
N MET A 1 8.12 9.09 10.28
CA MET A 1 8.58 7.77 10.78
C MET A 1 7.91 6.69 9.97
N GLN A 2 8.66 5.71 9.47
CA GLN A 2 8.14 4.54 8.74
C GLN A 2 8.27 3.28 9.59
N ILE A 3 7.23 2.45 9.61
CA ILE A 3 7.21 1.15 10.32
C ILE A 3 6.60 0.05 9.44
N PHE A 4 6.76 -1.21 9.85
CA PHE A 4 5.89 -2.29 9.41
C PHE A 4 4.86 -2.59 10.50
N THR A 5 3.62 -2.86 10.12
CA THR A 5 2.55 -3.17 11.09
C THR A 5 2.42 -4.67 11.40
N LYS A 6 3.12 -5.50 10.62
CA LYS A 6 3.29 -6.95 10.81
C LYS A 6 4.67 -7.40 10.32
N MET A 7 4.98 -8.69 10.42
CA MET A 7 6.18 -9.24 9.78
C MET A 7 6.04 -9.17 8.25
N ALA A 8 6.79 -8.27 7.61
CA ALA A 8 6.64 -7.91 6.20
C ALA A 8 6.85 -9.06 5.22
N ASN A 9 7.51 -10.15 5.64
CA ASN A 9 7.79 -11.34 4.83
C ASN A 9 6.88 -12.54 5.18
N ARG A 10 5.74 -12.30 5.85
CA ARG A 10 4.76 -13.34 6.19
C ARG A 10 3.33 -12.93 5.84
N TRP A 11 2.57 -13.91 5.37
CA TRP A 11 1.12 -13.77 5.14
C TRP A 11 0.29 -13.85 6.42
N ALA A 12 0.91 -14.18 7.56
CA ALA A 12 0.21 -14.24 8.83
C ALA A 12 -0.27 -12.83 9.21
N GLU A 13 -1.57 -12.62 9.12
CA GLU A 13 -2.21 -11.38 9.53
C GLU A 13 -2.30 -11.31 11.05
N ARG A 14 -2.29 -10.07 11.56
CA ARG A 14 -2.59 -9.78 12.97
C ARG A 14 -3.61 -8.65 13.05
N VAL A 15 -4.37 -8.66 14.13
CA VAL A 15 -5.18 -7.52 14.56
C VAL A 15 -4.36 -6.74 15.58
N CYS A 16 -4.34 -5.42 15.46
CA CYS A 16 -3.77 -4.56 16.50
C CYS A 16 -4.81 -4.45 17.63
N GLU A 17 -4.42 -4.89 18.83
CA GLU A 17 -5.32 -4.82 19.99
C GLU A 17 -5.57 -3.37 20.40
N GLU A 18 -6.76 -3.06 20.90
CA GLU A 18 -7.15 -1.69 21.25
C GLU A 18 -6.19 -1.04 22.26
N ALA A 19 -5.72 -1.82 23.24
CA ALA A 19 -4.74 -1.36 24.22
C ALA A 19 -3.39 -1.01 23.58
N GLU A 20 -2.92 -1.81 22.62
CA GLU A 20 -1.69 -1.56 21.87
C GLU A 20 -1.81 -0.30 21.01
N CYS A 21 -2.92 -0.16 20.28
CA CYS A 21 -3.19 1.04 19.48
C CYS A 21 -3.24 2.31 20.34
N THR A 22 -3.91 2.23 21.49
CA THR A 22 -4.03 3.36 22.42
C THR A 22 -2.68 3.76 22.99
N ALA A 23 -1.87 2.78 23.43
CA ALA A 23 -0.51 3.04 23.89
C ALA A 23 0.35 3.66 22.79
N PHE A 24 0.33 3.11 21.57
CA PHE A 24 1.10 3.67 20.44
C PHE A 24 0.74 5.13 20.15
N VAL A 25 -0.55 5.44 20.05
CA VAL A 25 -1.02 6.80 19.76
C VAL A 25 -0.67 7.78 20.88
N THR A 26 -0.76 7.33 22.14
CA THR A 26 -0.46 8.16 23.32
C THR A 26 1.02 8.50 23.35
N GLU A 27 1.88 7.50 23.28
CA GLU A 27 3.34 7.69 23.31
C GLU A 27 3.83 8.49 22.10
N LEU A 28 3.26 8.24 20.90
CA LEU A 28 3.58 9.04 19.71
C LEU A 28 3.26 10.53 19.92
N GLY A 29 2.15 10.84 20.61
CA GLY A 29 1.73 12.21 20.92
C GLY A 29 2.68 12.97 21.85
N GLU A 30 3.43 12.25 22.68
CA GLU A 30 4.46 12.82 23.56
C GLU A 30 5.79 13.07 22.82
N THR A 31 5.90 12.63 21.55
CA THR A 31 7.08 12.85 20.71
C THR A 31 6.94 14.08 19.80
N GLY A 32 8.04 14.45 19.13
CA GLY A 32 8.03 15.45 18.05
C GLY A 32 7.67 14.89 16.66
N VAL A 33 7.29 13.61 16.54
CA VAL A 33 7.01 12.98 15.24
C VAL A 33 5.65 13.43 14.74
N ARG A 34 5.64 14.07 13.55
CA ARG A 34 4.41 14.62 12.94
C ARG A 34 3.82 13.71 11.87
N GLU A 35 4.68 13.12 11.04
CA GLU A 35 4.27 12.29 9.91
C GLU A 35 4.62 10.83 10.18
N THR A 36 3.66 9.95 9.93
CA THR A 36 3.81 8.51 10.15
C THR A 36 3.28 7.72 8.98
N CYS A 37 4.06 6.72 8.56
CA CYS A 37 3.69 5.80 7.50
C CYS A 37 3.94 4.36 7.91
N ALA A 38 3.14 3.45 7.37
CA ALA A 38 3.51 2.05 7.28
C ALA A 38 4.05 1.77 5.88
N HIS A 39 4.95 0.79 5.74
CA HIS A 39 5.19 0.13 4.47
C HIS A 39 4.48 -1.23 4.49
N ASP A 40 3.87 -1.62 3.38
CA ASP A 40 3.17 -2.90 3.26
C ASP A 40 4.11 -4.11 3.15
N SER A 41 3.53 -5.31 3.15
CA SER A 41 4.28 -6.56 3.01
C SER A 41 4.88 -6.76 1.62
N TYR A 42 6.15 -7.16 1.55
CA TYR A 42 6.85 -7.52 0.31
C TYR A 42 6.21 -8.71 -0.45
N LEU A 43 5.27 -9.42 0.16
CA LEU A 43 4.57 -10.54 -0.45
C LEU A 43 3.37 -10.11 -1.29
N ILE A 44 2.86 -8.89 -1.06
CA ILE A 44 1.71 -8.34 -1.76
C ILE A 44 2.11 -8.08 -3.21
N ASN A 45 1.32 -8.60 -4.14
CA ASN A 45 1.40 -8.26 -5.55
C ASN A 45 0.00 -8.04 -6.12
N LEU A 46 -0.49 -6.81 -6.06
CA LEU A 46 -1.81 -6.42 -6.56
C LEU A 46 -1.90 -6.48 -8.10
N ALA A 47 -0.76 -6.43 -8.79
CA ALA A 47 -0.66 -6.52 -10.26
C ALA A 47 -0.66 -7.97 -10.78
N SER A 48 -0.61 -8.96 -9.88
CA SER A 48 -0.44 -10.38 -10.21
C SER A 48 -1.56 -10.90 -11.14
N PRO A 49 -1.23 -11.60 -12.24
CA PRO A 49 -2.20 -12.32 -13.06
C PRO A 49 -2.63 -13.65 -12.44
N ASP A 50 -1.89 -14.18 -11.46
CA ASP A 50 -2.35 -15.33 -10.67
C ASP A 50 -3.51 -14.88 -9.77
N PRO A 51 -4.74 -15.39 -9.97
CA PRO A 51 -5.92 -14.98 -9.22
C PRO A 51 -5.83 -15.35 -7.74
N VAL A 52 -5.10 -16.42 -7.37
CA VAL A 52 -4.94 -16.84 -5.97
C VAL A 52 -4.04 -15.86 -5.24
N LEU A 53 -2.87 -15.55 -5.82
CA LEU A 53 -1.95 -14.56 -5.25
C LEU A 53 -2.59 -13.18 -5.21
N ARG A 54 -3.33 -12.80 -6.25
CA ARG A 54 -4.01 -11.50 -6.31
C ARG A 54 -5.08 -11.36 -5.23
N ALA A 55 -5.96 -12.36 -5.06
CA ALA A 55 -6.97 -12.34 -4.02
C ALA A 55 -6.35 -12.24 -2.62
N ARG A 56 -5.29 -13.01 -2.36
CA ARG A 56 -4.55 -12.95 -1.10
C ARG A 56 -3.87 -11.61 -0.87
N SER A 57 -3.35 -11.00 -1.94
CA SER A 57 -2.71 -9.69 -1.90
C SER A 57 -3.73 -8.60 -1.57
N ILE A 58 -4.92 -8.62 -2.17
CA ILE A 58 -6.02 -7.69 -1.87
C ILE A 58 -6.46 -7.83 -0.41
N GLU A 59 -6.64 -9.05 0.08
CA GLU A 59 -6.99 -9.29 1.48
C GLU A 59 -5.92 -8.72 2.41
N SER A 60 -4.65 -9.08 2.20
CA SER A 60 -3.54 -8.63 3.03
C SER A 60 -3.38 -7.10 3.00
N PHE A 61 -3.50 -6.49 1.83
CA PHE A 61 -3.42 -5.04 1.64
C PHE A 61 -4.57 -4.30 2.33
N THR A 62 -5.80 -4.83 2.25
CA THR A 62 -6.95 -4.30 3.01
C THR A 62 -6.67 -4.34 4.51
N ARG A 63 -6.05 -5.41 5.02
CA ARG A 63 -5.63 -5.51 6.42
C ARG A 63 -4.50 -4.56 6.80
N GLU A 64 -3.59 -4.22 5.89
CA GLU A 64 -2.60 -3.16 6.11
C GLU A 64 -3.29 -1.80 6.29
N LEU A 65 -4.30 -1.48 5.46
CA LEU A 65 -5.09 -0.25 5.60
C LEU A 65 -5.86 -0.20 6.93
N ASP A 66 -6.46 -1.32 7.34
CA ASP A 66 -7.14 -1.44 8.64
C ASP A 66 -6.17 -1.17 9.80
N ARG A 67 -4.99 -1.81 9.79
CA ARG A 67 -3.98 -1.63 10.84
C ARG A 67 -3.41 -0.22 10.85
N ALA A 68 -3.11 0.34 9.69
CA ALA A 68 -2.64 1.72 9.58
C ALA A 68 -3.68 2.70 10.15
N SER A 69 -4.97 2.45 9.88
CA SER A 69 -6.07 3.26 10.43
C SER A 69 -6.19 3.12 11.96
N ALA A 70 -6.10 1.89 12.48
CA ALA A 70 -6.16 1.62 13.92
C ALA A 70 -5.01 2.29 14.69
N LEU A 71 -3.80 2.29 14.11
CA LEU A 71 -2.61 2.96 14.63
C LEU A 71 -2.59 4.47 14.33
N ARG A 72 -3.63 5.01 13.68
CA ARG A 72 -3.75 6.42 13.30
C ARG A 72 -2.58 6.93 12.43
N LEU A 73 -2.01 6.06 11.60
CA LEU A 73 -0.97 6.45 10.65
C LEU A 73 -1.55 7.35 9.57
N HIS A 74 -0.69 8.18 8.97
CA HIS A 74 -1.08 9.08 7.89
C HIS A 74 -1.05 8.36 6.54
N TYR A 75 -0.03 7.52 6.32
CA TYR A 75 0.22 6.91 5.03
C TYR A 75 0.43 5.40 5.08
N LEU A 76 0.11 4.73 3.98
CA LEU A 76 0.56 3.36 3.68
C LEU A 76 1.37 3.41 2.38
N VAL A 77 2.64 3.04 2.43
CA VAL A 77 3.54 2.94 1.28
C VAL A 77 3.43 1.53 0.70
N SER A 78 3.36 1.44 -0.63
CA SER A 78 3.30 0.17 -1.35
C SER A 78 4.02 0.28 -2.69
N HIS A 79 4.79 -0.75 -3.02
CA HIS A 79 5.27 -0.94 -4.37
C HIS A 79 4.10 -1.35 -5.27
N PRO A 80 3.95 -0.80 -6.50
CA PRO A 80 2.91 -1.20 -7.45
C PRO A 80 2.88 -2.69 -7.83
N GLY A 81 3.93 -3.44 -7.51
CA GLY A 81 3.99 -4.88 -7.73
C GLY A 81 4.55 -5.25 -9.10
N ASN A 82 4.34 -6.51 -9.48
CA ASN A 82 4.94 -7.13 -10.66
C ASN A 82 3.86 -7.67 -11.59
N PHE A 83 3.86 -7.22 -12.85
CA PHE A 83 2.81 -7.59 -13.82
C PHE A 83 2.92 -9.04 -14.30
N MET A 84 4.13 -9.62 -14.38
CA MET A 84 4.43 -11.03 -14.73
C MET A 84 3.94 -11.54 -16.10
N ASP A 85 3.00 -10.86 -16.78
CA ASP A 85 2.53 -11.14 -18.13
C ASP A 85 2.58 -9.90 -19.03
N ASP A 86 1.47 -9.21 -19.26
CA ASP A 86 1.38 -7.96 -20.01
C ASP A 86 1.33 -6.76 -19.04
N ARG A 87 2.04 -5.68 -19.40
CA ARG A 87 2.23 -4.53 -18.53
C ARG A 87 0.94 -3.75 -18.29
N ASP A 88 0.15 -3.52 -19.34
CA ASP A 88 -1.07 -2.71 -19.28
C ASP A 88 -2.15 -3.42 -18.46
N GLY A 89 -2.28 -4.74 -18.64
CA GLY A 89 -3.09 -5.61 -17.79
C GLY A 89 -2.61 -5.60 -16.34
N GLY A 90 -1.31 -5.56 -16.10
CA GLY A 90 -0.73 -5.39 -14.76
C GLY A 90 -1.13 -4.09 -14.09
N LEU A 91 -1.03 -2.96 -14.81
CA LEU A 91 -1.46 -1.63 -14.33
C LEU A 91 -2.97 -1.63 -14.00
N ALA A 92 -3.79 -2.17 -14.90
CA ALA A 92 -5.24 -2.26 -14.71
C ALA A 92 -5.61 -3.13 -13.50
N ARG A 93 -4.99 -4.32 -13.37
CA ARG A 93 -5.22 -5.22 -12.21
C ARG A 93 -4.81 -4.58 -10.90
N ASN A 94 -3.68 -3.87 -10.88
CA ASN A 94 -3.24 -3.15 -9.68
C ASN A 94 -4.23 -2.05 -9.29
N ALA A 95 -4.58 -1.18 -10.23
CA ALA A 95 -5.49 -0.06 -9.99
C ALA A 95 -6.89 -0.53 -9.52
N GLU A 96 -7.43 -1.59 -10.12
CA GLU A 96 -8.69 -2.22 -9.68
C GLU A 96 -8.55 -2.76 -8.24
N ALA A 97 -7.46 -3.47 -7.95
CA ALA A 97 -7.21 -4.06 -6.63
C ALA A 97 -7.06 -3.00 -5.53
N ILE A 98 -6.38 -1.88 -5.83
CA ILE A 98 -6.31 -0.72 -4.94
C ILE A 98 -7.70 -0.15 -4.70
N GLY A 99 -8.49 0.07 -5.76
CA GLY A 99 -9.84 0.59 -5.64
C GLY A 99 -10.73 -0.30 -4.75
N MET A 100 -10.67 -1.61 -4.93
CA MET A 100 -11.38 -2.59 -4.09
C MET A 100 -10.97 -2.49 -2.62
N ALA A 101 -9.66 -2.41 -2.34
CA ALA A 101 -9.16 -2.38 -0.98
C ALA A 101 -9.45 -1.05 -0.26
N LEU A 102 -9.31 0.09 -0.95
CA LEU A 102 -9.63 1.41 -0.39
C LEU A 102 -11.13 1.55 -0.09
N ALA A 103 -12.00 1.02 -0.96
CA ALA A 103 -13.44 0.97 -0.73
C ALA A 103 -13.82 0.05 0.43
N ALA A 104 -13.11 -1.08 0.60
CA ALA A 104 -13.34 -2.03 1.69
C ALA A 104 -12.79 -1.53 3.04
N ALA A 105 -11.75 -0.71 3.04
CA ALA A 105 -11.15 -0.08 4.21
C ALA A 105 -11.29 1.45 4.15
N PRO A 106 -12.52 1.99 4.35
CA PRO A 106 -12.75 3.43 4.38
C PRO A 106 -12.02 4.05 5.56
N GLY A 107 -11.39 5.19 5.34
CA GLY A 107 -10.60 5.86 6.37
C GLY A 107 -9.80 7.04 5.81
N ARG A 108 -8.92 7.57 6.66
CA ARG A 108 -8.09 8.74 6.32
C ARG A 108 -6.67 8.40 5.88
N VAL A 109 -6.29 7.12 5.92
CA VAL A 109 -4.95 6.69 5.47
C VAL A 109 -4.86 6.93 3.97
N THR A 110 -3.80 7.63 3.57
CA THR A 110 -3.46 7.88 2.16
C THR A 110 -2.50 6.80 1.69
N LEU A 111 -2.82 6.12 0.60
CA LEU A 111 -1.90 5.20 -0.07
C LEU A 111 -0.85 6.01 -0.82
N LEU A 112 0.42 5.67 -0.65
CA LEU A 112 1.53 6.22 -1.42
C LEU A 112 2.11 5.12 -2.31
N LEU A 113 1.99 5.29 -3.62
CA LEU A 113 2.61 4.42 -4.60
C LEU A 113 4.09 4.77 -4.71
N GLU A 114 4.95 3.82 -4.41
CA GLU A 114 6.39 4.04 -4.41
C GLU A 114 7.00 3.82 -5.80
N THR A 115 7.90 4.72 -6.20
CA THR A 115 8.76 4.51 -7.37
C THR A 115 9.61 3.26 -7.19
N THR A 116 9.80 2.45 -8.22
CA THR A 116 10.65 1.25 -8.17
C THR A 116 11.80 1.33 -9.17
N ALA A 117 12.87 0.57 -8.96
CA ALA A 117 14.00 0.53 -9.90
C ALA A 117 13.67 -0.14 -11.26
N GLY A 118 12.41 -0.54 -11.51
CA GLY A 118 11.98 -1.12 -12.79
C GLY A 118 12.58 -2.48 -13.14
N SER A 119 13.08 -3.22 -12.16
CA SER A 119 13.73 -4.51 -12.40
C SER A 119 12.73 -5.59 -12.81
N GLY A 120 13.04 -6.32 -13.89
CA GLY A 120 12.23 -7.44 -14.37
C GLY A 120 10.83 -7.00 -14.79
N THR A 121 9.82 -7.38 -13.99
CA THR A 121 8.41 -7.06 -14.26
C THR A 121 7.81 -6.08 -13.26
N ALA A 122 8.65 -5.35 -12.52
CA ALA A 122 8.20 -4.32 -11.60
C ALA A 122 7.50 -3.16 -12.34
N LEU A 123 6.42 -2.66 -11.74
CA LEU A 123 5.71 -1.46 -12.17
C LEU A 123 6.17 -0.24 -11.35
N GLY A 124 5.93 0.96 -11.88
CA GLY A 124 6.22 2.23 -11.18
C GLY A 124 7.67 2.68 -11.34
N ALA A 125 8.32 2.29 -12.45
CA ALA A 125 9.70 2.69 -12.74
C ALA A 125 9.81 4.13 -13.25
N THR A 126 8.71 4.67 -13.75
CA THR A 126 8.62 6.02 -14.30
C THR A 126 7.46 6.78 -13.68
N PHE A 127 7.53 8.11 -13.69
CA PHE A 127 6.43 8.94 -13.19
C PHE A 127 5.18 8.80 -14.07
N GLU A 128 5.35 8.54 -15.36
CA GLU A 128 4.27 8.29 -16.32
C GLU A 128 3.50 7.01 -15.99
N GLU A 129 4.20 5.95 -15.57
CA GLU A 129 3.55 4.72 -15.12
C GLU A 129 2.74 4.95 -13.84
N LEU A 130 3.29 5.69 -12.87
CA LEU A 130 2.56 6.03 -11.64
C LEU A 130 1.34 6.91 -11.92
N ALA A 131 1.47 7.89 -12.83
CA ALA A 131 0.36 8.73 -13.27
C ALA A 131 -0.75 7.88 -13.92
N THR A 132 -0.38 7.01 -14.84
CA THR A 132 -1.31 6.08 -15.51
C THR A 132 -2.04 5.20 -14.49
N LEU A 133 -1.30 4.65 -13.51
CA LEU A 133 -1.87 3.82 -12.45
C LEU A 133 -2.89 4.60 -11.62
N ILE A 134 -2.57 5.83 -11.20
CA ILE A 134 -3.48 6.70 -10.44
C ILE A 134 -4.74 7.05 -11.25
N GLU A 135 -4.60 7.30 -12.55
CA GLU A 135 -5.73 7.57 -13.45
C GLU A 135 -6.68 6.37 -13.58
N LEU A 136 -6.14 5.15 -13.57
CA LEU A 136 -6.91 3.91 -13.66
C LEU A 136 -7.64 3.56 -12.35
N ILE A 137 -7.21 4.08 -11.20
CA ILE A 137 -7.91 3.85 -9.92
C ILE A 137 -9.33 4.44 -10.02
N PRO A 138 -10.37 3.80 -9.48
CA PRO A 138 -11.73 4.35 -9.48
C PRO A 138 -11.79 5.75 -8.87
N ALA A 139 -12.47 6.67 -9.57
CA ALA A 139 -12.51 8.10 -9.21
C ALA A 139 -12.85 8.40 -7.72
N PRO A 140 -13.79 7.68 -7.06
CA PRO A 140 -14.09 7.93 -5.64
C PRO A 140 -12.92 7.71 -4.68
N GLU A 141 -11.94 6.88 -5.07
CA GLU A 141 -10.82 6.52 -4.20
C GLU A 141 -9.53 7.30 -4.53
N ARG A 142 -9.46 8.01 -5.66
CA ARG A 142 -8.23 8.69 -6.13
C ARG A 142 -7.71 9.75 -5.16
N ASP A 143 -8.59 10.45 -4.45
CA ASP A 143 -8.21 11.48 -3.47
C ASP A 143 -7.41 10.92 -2.28
N ARG A 144 -7.43 9.61 -2.08
CA ARG A 144 -6.67 8.89 -1.05
C ARG A 144 -5.37 8.29 -1.58
N VAL A 145 -4.91 8.69 -2.77
CA VAL A 145 -3.72 8.13 -3.40
C VAL A 145 -2.72 9.24 -3.73
N GLY A 146 -1.46 9.01 -3.36
CA GLY A 146 -0.31 9.85 -3.69
C GLY A 146 0.89 9.00 -4.09
N VAL A 147 2.09 9.61 -4.06
CA VAL A 147 3.34 8.99 -4.49
C VAL A 147 4.40 9.07 -3.39
N CYS A 148 5.14 7.98 -3.19
CA CYS A 148 6.40 7.95 -2.45
C CYS A 148 7.57 7.91 -3.46
N VAL A 149 8.56 8.79 -3.29
CA VAL A 149 9.72 8.88 -4.18
C VAL A 149 10.93 8.33 -3.43
N ASP A 150 11.38 7.14 -3.81
CA ASP A 150 12.64 6.57 -3.31
C ASP A 150 13.78 7.01 -4.24
N THR A 151 14.69 7.82 -3.72
CA THR A 151 15.83 8.35 -4.47
C THR A 151 16.81 7.30 -4.98
N ALA A 152 16.87 6.11 -4.36
CA ALA A 152 17.75 5.03 -4.80
C ALA A 152 17.15 4.23 -5.97
N HIS A 153 15.83 4.33 -6.19
CA HIS A 153 15.14 3.68 -7.29
C HIS A 153 15.16 4.49 -8.59
N ILE A 154 15.62 5.74 -8.55
CA ILE A 154 15.61 6.70 -9.67
C ILE A 154 17.01 6.89 -10.26
#